data_AF-A0A9D5G0Z8-F1
#
_entry.id   AF-A0A9D5G0Z8-F1
#
_cell.length_a   1.000
_cell.length_b   1.000
_cell.length_c   1.000
_cell.angle_alpha   90.00
_cell.angle_beta   90.00
_cell.angle_gamma   90.00
#
_symmetry.space_group_name_H-M   'P 1'
#
loop_
_entity.id
_entity.type
_entity.pdbx_description
1 polymer ?
#
loop_
_entity_poly.entity_id
_entity_poly.type
_entity_poly.pdbx_seq_one_letter_code
_entity_poly.pdbx_strand_id
1 'polypeptide(L)'
;MCEKLTMTLGQDLSCYASIKIPANVDLSPENLSQIASEAAGNVVFEADWSTCCALRVVSVSDAKRGNLVEDLVVEPTPFDAGQQLSLFLGGRIEWHQLLDSASSFGLISPVETQVMLGRIALPSEDMALRFQVRKGATQIEMDVAFFHALCQIASVQYNEVKQAAGESIDD
;
A
#
# COMPACT_ATOMS: atom_id res chain seq x y z
N MET A 1 -20.21 -11.84 30.25
CA MET A 1 -19.94 -12.62 29.01
C MET A 1 -18.79 -11.95 28.30
N CYS A 2 -17.71 -12.65 27.98
CA CYS A 2 -16.74 -12.10 27.02
C CYS A 2 -17.47 -12.00 25.68
N GLU A 3 -17.70 -10.79 25.20
CA GLU A 3 -18.17 -10.60 23.82
C GLU A 3 -17.14 -11.27 22.89
N LYS A 4 -17.63 -11.92 21.83
CA LYS A 4 -16.78 -12.62 20.85
C LYS A 4 -16.95 -11.92 19.51
N LEU A 5 -15.85 -11.66 18.82
CA LEU A 5 -15.85 -11.20 17.44
C LEU A 5 -15.98 -12.40 16.50
N THR A 6 -16.52 -12.15 15.32
CA THR A 6 -16.54 -13.12 14.22
C THR A 6 -15.44 -12.75 13.25
N MET A 7 -14.48 -13.66 13.07
CA MET A 7 -13.48 -13.53 12.03
C MET A 7 -13.81 -14.49 10.89
N THR A 8 -13.97 -13.92 9.69
CA THR A 8 -14.24 -14.66 8.47
C THR A 8 -12.93 -14.82 7.72
N LEU A 9 -12.51 -16.06 7.55
CA LEU A 9 -11.37 -16.45 6.74
C LEU A 9 -11.86 -16.80 5.34
N GLY A 10 -11.07 -16.40 4.34
CA GLY A 10 -11.30 -16.74 2.95
C GLY A 10 -10.03 -17.33 2.34
N GLN A 11 -10.20 -18.30 1.46
CA GLN A 11 -9.18 -18.68 0.49
C GLN A 11 -9.75 -18.42 -0.89
N ASP A 12 -8.98 -17.73 -1.73
CA ASP A 12 -9.47 -16.93 -2.84
C ASP A 12 -10.50 -17.68 -3.72
N LEU A 13 -11.77 -17.23 -3.58
CA LEU A 13 -12.90 -17.39 -4.52
C LEU A 13 -13.78 -18.65 -4.48
N SER A 14 -13.67 -19.57 -3.53
CA SER A 14 -14.69 -20.63 -3.40
C SER A 14 -15.05 -21.07 -1.98
N CYS A 15 -14.26 -20.73 -0.97
CA CYS A 15 -14.45 -21.29 0.38
C CYS A 15 -14.28 -20.22 1.48
N TYR A 16 -15.22 -20.18 2.43
CA TYR A 16 -15.15 -19.35 3.64
C TYR A 16 -15.20 -20.23 4.89
N ALA A 17 -14.53 -19.77 5.96
CA ALA A 17 -14.66 -20.34 7.29
C ALA A 17 -14.84 -19.21 8.31
N SER A 18 -15.75 -19.37 9.26
CA SER A 18 -15.97 -18.39 10.33
C SER A 18 -15.50 -18.95 11.66
N ILE A 19 -14.66 -18.20 12.35
CA ILE A 19 -14.23 -18.52 13.71
C ILE A 19 -14.63 -17.42 14.69
N LYS A 20 -14.67 -17.77 15.97
CA LYS A 20 -14.95 -16.81 17.05
C LYS A 20 -13.68 -16.49 17.80
N ILE A 21 -13.33 -15.22 17.85
CA ILE A 21 -12.15 -14.72 18.59
C ILE A 21 -12.61 -13.85 19.77
N PRO A 22 -11.80 -13.73 20.85
CA PRO A 22 -12.15 -12.86 21.98
C PRO A 22 -12.30 -11.38 21.55
N ALA A 23 -13.25 -10.64 22.12
CA ALA A 23 -13.40 -9.21 21.79
C ALA A 23 -12.31 -8.29 22.35
N ASN A 24 -11.49 -8.79 23.28
CA ASN A 24 -10.32 -8.07 23.81
C ASN A 24 -9.03 -8.40 23.04
N VAL A 25 -9.13 -9.08 21.90
CA VAL A 25 -7.97 -9.40 21.08
C VAL A 25 -7.42 -8.13 20.43
N ASP A 26 -6.10 -8.05 20.31
CA ASP A 26 -5.46 -6.99 19.53
C ASP A 26 -5.84 -7.14 18.05
N LEU A 27 -6.30 -6.06 17.43
CA LEU A 27 -6.74 -6.04 16.03
C LEU A 27 -5.63 -5.60 15.06
N SER A 28 -4.37 -5.58 15.52
CA SER A 28 -3.21 -5.38 14.65
C SER A 28 -3.16 -6.43 13.53
N PRO A 29 -2.72 -6.06 12.31
CA PRO A 29 -2.56 -6.99 11.19
C PRO A 29 -1.75 -8.23 11.55
N GLU A 30 -0.64 -8.07 12.29
CA GLU A 30 0.25 -9.16 12.68
C GLU A 30 -0.47 -10.19 13.56
N ASN A 31 -1.22 -9.72 14.56
CA ASN A 31 -1.92 -10.59 15.49
C ASN A 31 -3.11 -11.30 14.81
N LEU A 32 -3.85 -10.59 13.96
CA LEU A 32 -4.97 -11.17 13.21
C LEU A 32 -4.50 -12.21 12.20
N SER A 33 -3.40 -11.96 11.50
CA SER A 33 -2.78 -12.92 10.59
C SER A 33 -2.31 -14.17 11.34
N GLN A 34 -1.69 -14.03 12.51
CA GLN A 34 -1.30 -15.18 13.32
C GLN A 34 -2.51 -16.05 13.72
N ILE A 35 -3.58 -15.42 14.23
CA ILE A 35 -4.80 -16.15 14.61
C ILE A 35 -5.42 -16.85 13.40
N ALA A 36 -5.43 -16.19 12.24
CA ALA A 36 -5.93 -16.77 11.00
C ALA A 36 -5.11 -18.00 10.56
N SER A 37 -3.78 -17.91 10.57
CA SER A 37 -2.88 -19.03 10.24
C SER A 37 -3.05 -20.22 11.19
N GLU A 38 -3.13 -19.97 12.50
CA GLU A 38 -3.36 -21.02 13.50
C GLU A 38 -4.74 -21.67 13.34
N ALA A 39 -5.75 -20.87 13.01
CA ALA A 39 -7.11 -21.36 12.80
C ALA A 39 -7.23 -22.17 11.50
N ALA A 40 -6.57 -21.75 10.42
CA ALA A 40 -6.69 -22.38 9.10
C ALA A 40 -6.39 -23.90 9.12
N GLY A 41 -5.48 -24.36 9.97
CA GLY A 41 -5.21 -25.80 10.15
C GLY A 41 -6.30 -26.59 10.89
N ASN A 42 -7.27 -25.89 11.48
CA ASN A 42 -8.31 -26.44 12.37
C ASN A 42 -9.74 -26.14 11.91
N VAL A 43 -9.94 -25.40 10.82
CA VAL A 43 -11.25 -25.16 10.21
C VAL A 43 -11.42 -25.96 8.93
N VAL A 44 -12.63 -26.49 8.74
CA VAL A 44 -13.08 -27.07 7.47
C VAL A 44 -13.75 -25.96 6.68
N PHE A 45 -13.23 -25.64 5.51
CA PHE A 45 -13.84 -24.67 4.61
C PHE A 45 -14.70 -25.41 3.59
N GLU A 46 -15.79 -24.77 3.18
CA GLU A 46 -16.83 -25.36 2.34
C GLU A 46 -16.49 -25.17 0.85
N ALA A 47 -16.37 -26.27 0.08
CA ALA A 47 -16.05 -26.43 -1.36
C ALA A 47 -14.63 -26.95 -1.67
N ASP A 48 -14.35 -27.37 -2.92
CA ASP A 48 -13.13 -28.09 -3.37
C ASP A 48 -11.91 -27.15 -3.51
N TRP A 49 -10.75 -27.63 -3.06
CA TRP A 49 -9.57 -26.81 -2.66
C TRP A 49 -8.36 -26.96 -3.59
N SER A 50 -8.46 -27.70 -4.68
CA SER A 50 -7.29 -28.01 -5.51
C SER A 50 -6.75 -26.83 -6.34
N THR A 51 -7.35 -25.63 -6.23
CA THR A 51 -6.98 -24.44 -7.01
C THR A 51 -6.81 -23.16 -6.18
N CYS A 52 -6.90 -23.21 -4.85
CA CYS A 52 -6.97 -22.02 -4.00
C CYS A 52 -5.60 -21.37 -3.75
N CYS A 53 -5.50 -20.08 -4.01
CA CYS A 53 -4.32 -19.26 -3.78
C CYS A 53 -4.52 -18.40 -2.52
N ALA A 54 -3.77 -18.72 -1.46
CA ALA A 54 -3.60 -17.99 -0.20
C ALA A 54 -4.79 -17.75 0.75
N LEU A 55 -4.44 -17.72 2.05
CA LEU A 55 -5.31 -17.40 3.18
C LEU A 55 -5.47 -15.88 3.36
N ARG A 56 -6.70 -15.43 3.62
CA ARG A 56 -7.06 -14.03 3.92
C ARG A 56 -8.02 -13.96 5.11
N VAL A 57 -7.97 -12.87 5.86
CA VAL A 57 -9.04 -12.42 6.75
C VAL A 57 -9.95 -11.50 5.94
N VAL A 58 -11.11 -12.02 5.55
CA VAL A 58 -12.12 -11.28 4.76
C VAL A 58 -12.74 -10.18 5.61
N SER A 59 -13.10 -10.52 6.84
CA SER A 59 -13.62 -9.55 7.80
C SER A 59 -13.42 -9.98 9.24
N VAL A 60 -13.28 -8.98 10.12
CA VAL A 60 -13.48 -9.14 11.56
C VAL A 60 -14.67 -8.26 11.94
N SER A 61 -15.72 -8.83 12.50
CA SER A 61 -16.95 -8.10 12.84
C SER A 61 -17.38 -8.32 14.29
N ASP A 62 -17.95 -7.29 14.90
CA ASP A 62 -18.72 -7.42 16.12
C ASP A 62 -20.22 -7.52 15.79
N ALA A 63 -21.00 -8.19 16.64
CA ALA A 63 -22.42 -8.47 16.41
C ALA A 63 -23.35 -7.22 16.37
N LYS A 64 -22.82 -6.04 16.68
CA LYS A 64 -23.51 -4.75 16.85
C LYS A 64 -22.92 -3.59 16.02
N ARG A 65 -21.64 -3.62 15.60
CA ARG A 65 -20.91 -2.47 15.02
C ARG A 65 -20.47 -2.62 13.56
N GLY A 66 -20.77 -3.74 12.90
CA GLY A 66 -20.31 -3.97 11.52
C GLY A 66 -18.85 -4.40 11.44
N ASN A 67 -18.25 -4.32 10.26
CA ASN A 67 -16.89 -4.79 10.02
C ASN A 67 -15.87 -3.82 10.63
N LEU A 68 -15.00 -4.35 11.50
CA LEU A 68 -13.91 -3.64 12.17
C LEU A 68 -12.61 -3.69 11.36
N VAL A 69 -12.38 -4.81 10.65
CA VAL A 69 -11.27 -5.02 9.73
C VAL A 69 -11.84 -5.70 8.50
N GLU A 70 -11.36 -5.31 7.32
CA GLU A 70 -11.74 -5.87 6.03
C GLU A 70 -10.49 -6.16 5.21
N ASP A 71 -10.52 -7.26 4.46
CA ASP A 71 -9.52 -7.65 3.46
C ASP A 71 -8.06 -7.56 3.90
N LEU A 72 -7.70 -8.37 4.91
CA LEU A 72 -6.32 -8.52 5.37
C LEU A 72 -5.69 -9.79 4.78
N VAL A 73 -4.57 -9.64 4.07
CA VAL A 73 -3.80 -10.74 3.50
C VAL A 73 -2.99 -11.44 4.60
N VAL A 74 -3.16 -12.76 4.75
CA VAL A 74 -2.44 -13.55 5.76
C VAL A 74 -1.21 -14.19 5.14
N GLU A 75 -1.35 -14.76 3.94
CA GLU A 75 -0.25 -15.34 3.18
C GLU A 75 -0.10 -14.61 1.84
N PRO A 76 0.89 -13.72 1.69
CA PRO A 76 1.12 -13.00 0.44
C PRO A 76 1.38 -13.93 -0.76
N THR A 77 0.66 -13.73 -1.87
CA THR A 77 0.87 -14.46 -3.13
C THR A 77 1.19 -13.55 -4.31
N PRO A 78 1.74 -14.11 -5.41
CA PRO A 78 1.90 -13.36 -6.66
C PRO A 78 0.59 -12.77 -7.21
N PHE A 79 -0.57 -13.35 -6.86
CA PHE A 79 -1.88 -12.81 -7.24
C PHE A 79 -2.15 -11.45 -6.57
N ASP A 80 -1.81 -11.31 -5.29
CA ASP A 80 -1.98 -10.06 -4.53
C ASP A 80 -1.15 -8.92 -5.13
N ALA A 81 0.05 -9.22 -5.59
CA ALA A 81 0.86 -8.26 -6.32
C ALA A 81 0.24 -7.86 -7.67
N GLY A 82 -0.39 -8.81 -8.37
CA GLY A 82 -1.17 -8.54 -9.57
C GLY A 82 -2.38 -7.63 -9.29
N GLN A 83 -3.06 -7.83 -8.16
CA GLN A 83 -4.15 -6.98 -7.70
C GLN A 83 -3.67 -5.56 -7.39
N GLN A 84 -2.55 -5.41 -6.66
CA GLN A 84 -1.96 -4.10 -6.38
C GLN A 84 -1.52 -3.37 -7.66
N LEU A 85 -0.92 -4.08 -8.61
CA LEU A 85 -0.61 -3.53 -9.92
C LEU A 85 -1.88 -3.07 -10.64
N SER A 86 -2.95 -3.86 -10.62
CA SER A 86 -4.24 -3.47 -11.21
C SER A 86 -4.84 -2.22 -10.56
N LEU A 87 -4.71 -2.06 -9.23
CA LEU A 87 -5.18 -0.87 -8.51
C LEU A 87 -4.36 0.36 -8.91
N PHE A 88 -3.04 0.22 -9.05
CA PHE A 88 -2.16 1.30 -9.50
C PHE A 88 -2.48 1.73 -10.93
N LEU A 89 -2.63 0.77 -11.85
CA LEU A 89 -3.03 1.04 -13.23
C LEU A 89 -4.43 1.68 -13.32
N GLY A 90 -5.30 1.39 -12.35
CA GLY A 90 -6.61 2.02 -12.19
C GLY A 90 -6.60 3.37 -11.46
N GLY A 91 -5.43 3.91 -11.09
CA GLY A 91 -5.30 5.19 -10.38
C GLY A 91 -5.89 5.18 -8.97
N ARG A 92 -6.05 4.01 -8.35
CA ARG A 92 -6.66 3.86 -7.01
C ARG A 92 -5.63 3.87 -5.88
N ILE A 93 -4.36 3.63 -6.22
CA ILE A 93 -3.23 3.70 -5.29
C ILE A 93 -2.08 4.43 -5.97
N GLU A 94 -1.24 5.06 -5.16
CA GLU A 94 -0.05 5.79 -5.59
C GLU A 94 1.15 4.86 -5.80
N TRP A 95 2.14 5.34 -6.56
CA TRP A 95 3.36 4.58 -6.87
C TRP A 95 4.08 4.04 -5.62
N HIS A 96 4.14 4.84 -4.55
CA HIS A 96 4.79 4.41 -3.31
C HIS A 96 4.05 3.24 -2.64
N GLN A 97 2.72 3.21 -2.69
CA GLN A 97 1.91 2.12 -2.11
C GLN A 97 2.11 0.81 -2.89
N LEU A 98 2.28 0.91 -4.21
CA LEU A 98 2.63 -0.24 -5.04
C LEU A 98 4.03 -0.78 -4.69
N LEU A 99 5.01 0.10 -4.50
CA LEU A 99 6.37 -0.30 -4.12
C LEU A 99 6.43 -0.95 -2.74
N ASP A 100 5.74 -0.37 -1.76
CA ASP A 100 5.64 -0.93 -0.40
C ASP A 100 5.00 -2.32 -0.44
N SER A 101 3.96 -2.48 -1.26
CA SER A 101 3.33 -3.77 -1.51
C SER A 101 4.29 -4.76 -2.17
N ALA A 102 4.95 -4.40 -3.28
CA ALA A 102 5.88 -5.29 -3.97
C ALA A 102 7.04 -5.74 -3.05
N SER A 103 7.47 -4.87 -2.16
CA SER A 103 8.45 -5.16 -1.11
C SER A 103 7.90 -6.13 -0.07
N SER A 104 6.68 -5.92 0.45
CA SER A 104 6.06 -6.83 1.43
C SER A 104 5.75 -8.21 0.86
N PHE A 105 5.43 -8.28 -0.44
CA PHE A 105 5.28 -9.53 -1.20
C PHE A 105 6.63 -10.20 -1.56
N GLY A 106 7.77 -9.60 -1.23
CA GLY A 106 9.09 -10.14 -1.52
C GLY A 106 9.45 -10.18 -3.02
N LEU A 107 8.71 -9.45 -3.86
CA LEU A 107 8.96 -9.38 -5.31
C LEU A 107 10.15 -8.48 -5.66
N ILE A 108 10.36 -7.47 -4.82
CA ILE A 108 11.55 -6.63 -4.86
C ILE A 108 12.20 -6.66 -3.47
N SER A 109 13.49 -6.31 -3.42
CA SER A 109 14.17 -6.14 -2.14
C SER A 109 13.47 -5.05 -1.31
N PRO A 110 13.54 -5.12 0.03
CA PRO A 110 13.00 -4.11 0.91
C PRO A 110 13.37 -2.70 0.46
N VAL A 111 12.36 -1.84 0.28
CA VAL A 111 12.59 -0.45 -0.09
C VAL A 111 13.14 0.28 1.14
N GLU A 112 14.45 0.19 1.34
CA GLU A 112 15.11 0.96 2.38
C GLU A 112 15.04 2.44 1.99
N THR A 113 14.47 3.27 2.85
CA THR A 113 14.42 4.71 2.62
C THR A 113 15.57 5.42 3.32
N GLN A 114 15.94 6.57 2.79
CA GLN A 114 16.89 7.50 3.38
C GLN A 114 16.34 8.91 3.28
N VAL A 115 16.65 9.74 4.27
CA VAL A 115 16.32 11.17 4.25
C VAL A 115 17.47 11.91 3.60
N MET A 116 17.17 12.68 2.57
CA MET A 116 18.13 13.54 1.89
C MET A 116 17.79 15.01 2.15
N LEU A 117 18.81 15.88 2.08
CA LEU A 117 18.65 17.33 2.13
C LEU A 117 18.90 17.88 0.73
N GLY A 118 17.82 18.27 0.04
CA GLY A 118 17.91 18.99 -1.23
C GLY A 118 18.05 20.48 -0.98
N ARG A 119 18.78 21.17 -1.85
CA ARG A 119 18.95 22.62 -1.81
C ARG A 119 18.63 23.20 -3.16
N ILE A 120 17.87 24.29 -3.17
CA ILE A 120 17.60 25.09 -4.35
C ILE A 120 18.09 26.51 -4.07
N ALA A 121 18.89 27.05 -4.97
CA ALA A 121 19.31 28.44 -4.90
C ALA A 121 18.35 29.25 -5.77
N LEU A 122 17.56 30.12 -5.16
CA LEU A 122 16.73 31.09 -5.88
C LEU A 122 17.41 32.46 -5.85
N PRO A 123 17.16 33.33 -6.83
CA PRO A 123 17.72 34.68 -6.85
C PRO A 123 17.42 35.51 -5.59
N SER A 124 16.31 35.20 -4.90
CA SER A 124 15.89 35.88 -3.69
C SER A 124 16.33 35.19 -2.40
N GLU A 125 16.46 33.86 -2.41
CA GLU A 125 16.73 33.08 -1.20
C GLU A 125 17.15 31.63 -1.53
N ASP A 126 18.04 31.07 -0.72
CA ASP A 126 18.35 29.65 -0.75
C ASP A 126 17.34 28.87 0.09
N MET A 127 16.73 27.84 -0.50
CA MET A 127 15.83 26.93 0.20
C MET A 127 16.49 25.57 0.39
N ALA A 128 16.33 25.00 1.58
CA ALA A 128 16.76 23.63 1.86
C ALA A 128 15.57 22.83 2.38
N LEU A 129 15.32 21.68 1.74
CA LEU A 129 14.19 20.83 2.08
C LEU A 129 14.64 19.39 2.29
N ARG A 130 14.12 18.77 3.35
CA ARG A 130 14.31 17.34 3.60
C ARG A 130 13.25 16.55 2.87
N PHE A 131 13.66 15.49 2.17
CA PHE A 131 12.75 14.58 1.48
C PHE A 131 13.20 13.14 1.67
N GLN A 132 12.26 12.21 1.57
CA GLN A 132 12.53 10.78 1.64
C GLN A 132 12.65 10.19 0.24
N VAL A 133 13.64 9.32 0.06
CA VAL A 133 13.85 8.58 -1.20
C VAL A 133 14.40 7.20 -0.86
N ARG A 134 14.23 6.21 -1.74
CA ARG A 134 14.85 4.89 -1.56
C ARG A 134 16.39 4.99 -1.61
N LYS A 135 17.09 4.11 -0.88
CA LYS A 135 18.53 3.95 -0.99
C LYS A 135 18.90 3.48 -2.39
N GLY A 136 20.01 4.01 -2.90
CA GLY A 136 20.45 3.75 -4.27
C GLY A 136 19.50 4.31 -5.34
N ALA A 137 18.70 5.31 -5.00
CA ALA A 137 17.90 6.04 -5.99
C ALA A 137 18.78 6.70 -7.04
N THR A 138 18.30 6.66 -8.27
CA THR A 138 18.87 7.38 -9.41
C THR A 138 18.65 8.88 -9.25
N GLN A 139 19.39 9.69 -10.04
CA GLN A 139 19.21 11.14 -10.02
C GLN A 139 17.76 11.55 -10.33
N ILE A 140 17.13 10.91 -11.32
CA ILE A 140 15.74 11.19 -11.70
C ILE A 140 14.78 10.94 -10.54
N GLU A 141 14.95 9.84 -9.81
CA GLU A 141 14.11 9.54 -8.64
C GLU A 141 14.31 10.55 -7.51
N MET A 142 15.55 11.01 -7.30
CA MET A 142 15.83 12.06 -6.33
C MET A 142 15.18 13.40 -6.74
N ASP A 143 15.26 13.76 -8.03
CA ASP A 143 14.68 14.99 -8.55
C ASP A 143 13.14 14.98 -8.44
N VAL A 144 12.50 13.86 -8.77
CA VAL A 144 11.03 13.70 -8.63
C VAL A 144 10.62 13.76 -7.16
N ALA A 145 11.32 13.07 -6.26
CA ALA A 145 11.02 13.09 -4.83
C ALA A 145 11.22 14.49 -4.22
N PHE A 146 12.27 15.19 -4.62
CA PHE A 146 12.52 16.58 -4.20
C PHE A 146 11.45 17.53 -4.74
N PHE A 147 11.07 17.42 -6.01
CA PHE A 147 10.01 18.22 -6.61
C PHE A 147 8.67 17.98 -5.92
N HIS A 148 8.33 16.73 -5.62
CA HIS A 148 7.12 16.41 -4.88
C HIS A 148 7.12 17.05 -3.47
N ALA A 149 8.27 17.02 -2.78
CA ALA A 149 8.41 17.69 -1.49
C ALA A 149 8.25 19.22 -1.61
N LEU A 150 8.77 19.85 -2.68
CA LEU A 150 8.56 21.27 -2.96
C LEU A 150 7.08 21.60 -3.16
N CYS A 151 6.34 20.76 -3.91
CA CYS A 151 4.90 20.94 -4.13
C CYS A 151 4.05 20.84 -2.84
N GLN A 152 4.58 20.26 -1.76
CA GLN A 152 3.89 20.23 -0.46
C GLN A 152 3.98 21.56 0.29
N ILE A 153 5.00 22.36 0.02
CA ILE A 153 5.25 23.65 0.69
C ILE A 153 5.01 24.86 -0.22
N ALA A 154 4.90 24.63 -1.51
CA ALA A 154 4.70 25.66 -2.52
C ALA A 154 3.66 25.23 -3.55
N SER A 155 2.86 26.19 -4.02
CA SER A 155 1.94 25.96 -5.13
C SER A 155 2.67 26.16 -6.45
N VAL A 156 2.70 25.12 -7.28
CA VAL A 156 3.24 25.21 -8.64
C VAL A 156 2.08 25.46 -9.61
N GLN A 157 2.18 26.52 -10.42
CA GLN A 157 1.21 26.85 -11.46
C GLN A 157 1.85 26.68 -12.83
N TYR A 158 1.09 26.13 -13.77
CA TYR A 158 1.52 25.92 -15.15
C TYR A 158 0.61 26.73 -16.07
N ASN A 159 1.20 27.55 -16.93
CA ASN A 159 0.50 28.27 -17.97
C ASN A 159 1.07 27.86 -19.32
N GLU A 160 0.19 27.56 -20.28
CA GLU A 160 0.60 27.31 -21.66
C GLU A 160 1.13 28.61 -22.27
N VAL A 161 2.38 28.59 -22.74
CA VAL A 161 2.94 29.69 -23.50
C VAL A 161 2.51 29.53 -24.95
N LYS A 162 1.47 30.28 -25.36
CA LYS A 162 1.11 30.38 -26.78
C LYS A 162 2.25 31.10 -27.51
N GLN A 163 3.02 30.35 -28.30
CA GLN A 163 3.96 30.96 -29.24
C GLN A 163 3.16 31.84 -30.22
N ALA A 164 3.41 33.15 -30.20
CA ALA A 164 3.00 34.00 -31.30
C ALA A 164 3.76 33.53 -32.54
N ALA A 165 3.05 33.31 -33.64
CA ALA A 165 3.67 32.93 -34.90
C ALA A 165 4.66 34.02 -35.32
N GLY A 166 5.97 33.79 -35.11
CA GLY A 166 7.02 34.65 -35.66
C GLY A 166 8.28 34.87 -34.82
N GLU A 167 8.35 34.46 -33.56
CA GLU A 167 9.61 34.61 -32.80
C GLU A 167 10.44 33.33 -32.85
N SER A 168 11.53 33.38 -33.63
CA SER A 168 12.64 32.43 -33.53
C SER A 168 13.29 32.62 -32.16
N ILE A 169 13.41 31.52 -31.41
CA ILE A 169 14.30 31.47 -30.25
C ILE A 169 15.69 31.24 -30.84
N ASP A 170 16.40 32.32 -31.12
CA ASP A 170 17.85 32.25 -31.35
C ASP A 170 18.55 32.16 -29.98
N ASP A 171 19.40 31.14 -29.86
CA ASP A 171 20.33 30.70 -28.81
C ASP A 171 20.52 31.55 -27.54
#